data_AF-A0A1A8Q2E9-F1
#
_entry.id   AF-A0A1A8Q2E9-F1
#
_cell.length_a   1.000
_cell.length_b   1.000
_cell.length_c   1.000
_cell.angle_alpha   90.00
_cell.angle_beta   90.00
_cell.angle_gamma   90.00
#
_symmetry.space_group_name_H-M   'P 1'
#
loop_
_entity.id
_entity.type
_entity.pdbx_description
1 polymer ?
#
loop_
_entity_poly.entity_id
_entity_poly.type
_entity_poly.pdbx_seq_one_letter_code
_entity_poly.pdbx_strand_id
1 'polypeptide(L)'
;PKVIPSAMCGICLKGKEANRKGKPEALIHCSQCENSGHPSCLDMSEELVRVIQTYRWQCMECKTCTVCQQPHHEDEMMFCDKCDRGYHTFCVGMDLIPTGHWICEVCGKNFTAPKKKGGAKTPKKSKSAQKGPM
;
A
#
# COMPACT_ATOMS: atom_id res chain seq x y z
N PRO A 1 -13.62 -1.49 -10.13
CA PRO A 1 -12.52 -0.89 -10.91
C PRO A 1 -13.09 -0.19 -12.15
N LYS A 2 -12.58 1.00 -12.50
CA LYS A 2 -12.98 1.69 -13.75
C LYS A 2 -12.45 0.87 -14.94
N VAL A 3 -13.27 0.71 -15.99
CA VAL A 3 -12.86 0.03 -17.23
C VAL A 3 -12.96 1.03 -18.37
N ILE A 4 -11.90 1.15 -19.17
CA ILE A 4 -11.83 2.05 -20.33
C ILE A 4 -11.40 1.20 -21.54
N PRO A 5 -12.34 0.80 -22.43
CA PRO A 5 -12.10 -0.21 -23.46
C PRO A 5 -10.92 0.07 -24.40
N SER A 6 -10.70 1.32 -24.77
CA SER A 6 -9.64 1.76 -25.70
C SER A 6 -8.57 2.61 -25.00
N ALA A 7 -8.36 2.41 -23.70
CA ALA A 7 -7.35 3.16 -22.96
C ALA A 7 -5.95 2.92 -23.52
N MET A 8 -5.21 4.01 -23.68
CA MET A 8 -3.79 4.02 -23.96
C MET A 8 -3.04 4.50 -22.73
N CYS A 9 -1.84 3.98 -22.53
CA CYS A 9 -0.96 4.45 -21.47
C CYS A 9 -0.52 5.88 -21.77
N GLY A 10 -0.75 6.82 -20.87
CA GLY A 10 -0.36 8.23 -21.04
C GLY A 10 1.15 8.47 -21.14
N ILE A 11 1.97 7.43 -20.89
CA ILE A 11 3.43 7.51 -20.84
C ILE A 11 4.09 6.91 -22.10
N CYS A 12 3.54 5.81 -22.63
CA CYS A 12 4.11 5.14 -23.81
C CYS A 12 3.16 5.06 -25.00
N LEU A 13 1.93 5.57 -24.86
CA LEU A 13 0.89 5.66 -25.89
C LEU A 13 0.46 4.30 -26.48
N LYS A 14 0.71 3.21 -25.75
CA LYS A 14 0.29 1.85 -26.13
C LYS A 14 -0.83 1.34 -25.24
N GLY A 15 -1.66 0.46 -25.79
CA GLY A 15 -2.73 -0.23 -25.06
C GLY A 15 -2.23 -1.42 -24.24
N LYS A 16 -3.16 -2.27 -23.80
CA LYS A 16 -2.87 -3.43 -22.94
C LYS A 16 -2.00 -4.51 -23.62
N GLU A 17 -1.95 -4.50 -24.94
CA GLU A 17 -1.23 -5.49 -25.73
C GLU A 17 0.30 -5.34 -25.64
N ALA A 18 0.80 -4.14 -25.29
CA ALA A 18 2.24 -3.90 -25.21
C ALA A 18 2.61 -2.70 -24.31
N ASN A 19 3.52 -2.91 -23.37
CA ASN A 19 4.21 -1.84 -22.63
C ASN A 19 5.44 -1.30 -23.39
N ARG A 20 6.27 -0.47 -22.75
CA ARG A 20 7.54 0.04 -23.31
C ARG A 20 8.49 -1.06 -23.79
N LYS A 21 8.46 -2.23 -23.14
CA LYS A 21 9.29 -3.40 -23.45
C LYS A 21 8.62 -4.35 -24.46
N GLY A 22 7.46 -3.98 -25.02
CA GLY A 22 6.73 -4.80 -25.98
C GLY A 22 6.01 -6.01 -25.38
N LYS A 23 5.85 -6.06 -24.05
CA LYS A 23 5.15 -7.17 -23.37
C LYS A 23 3.70 -6.80 -23.06
N PRO A 24 2.73 -7.73 -23.18
CA PRO A 24 1.36 -7.50 -22.74
C PRO A 24 1.31 -7.13 -21.26
N GLU A 25 0.57 -6.07 -20.93
CA GLU A 25 0.44 -5.56 -19.57
C GLU A 25 -0.87 -4.77 -19.45
N ALA A 26 -1.71 -5.13 -18.48
CA ALA A 26 -2.96 -4.41 -18.23
C ALA A 26 -2.69 -2.99 -17.73
N LEU A 27 -3.59 -2.06 -18.07
CA LEU A 27 -3.51 -0.68 -17.60
C LEU A 27 -4.22 -0.54 -16.26
N ILE A 28 -3.71 0.36 -15.43
CA ILE A 28 -4.42 0.91 -14.27
C ILE A 28 -5.05 2.25 -14.66
N HIS A 29 -6.22 2.55 -14.11
CA HIS A 29 -7.05 3.68 -14.51
C HIS A 29 -7.32 4.61 -13.32
N CYS A 30 -7.10 5.91 -13.52
CA CYS A 30 -7.50 6.91 -12.53
C CYS A 30 -9.01 6.92 -12.35
N SER A 31 -9.49 7.01 -11.11
CA SER A 31 -10.91 7.07 -10.82
C SER A 31 -11.55 8.43 -11.10
N GLN A 32 -10.74 9.48 -11.28
CA GLN A 32 -11.19 10.88 -11.40
C GLN A 32 -11.05 11.44 -12.81
N CYS A 33 -10.06 10.98 -13.58
CA CYS A 33 -9.83 11.41 -14.96
C CYS A 33 -9.70 10.21 -15.90
N GLU A 34 -9.40 10.43 -17.17
CA GLU A 34 -9.25 9.36 -18.18
C GLU A 34 -7.82 8.81 -18.26
N ASN A 35 -6.87 9.38 -17.49
CA ASN A 35 -5.49 8.92 -17.49
C ASN A 35 -5.39 7.46 -17.07
N SER A 36 -4.61 6.73 -17.86
CA SER A 36 -4.33 5.31 -17.68
C SER A 36 -2.84 5.08 -17.86
N GLY A 37 -2.29 4.07 -17.19
CA GLY A 37 -0.87 3.73 -17.29
C GLY A 37 -0.61 2.26 -17.08
N HIS A 38 0.44 1.74 -17.70
CA HIS A 38 0.99 0.43 -17.32
C HIS A 38 1.66 0.55 -15.95
N PRO A 39 1.51 -0.43 -15.05
CA PRO A 39 2.28 -0.47 -13.81
C PRO A 39 3.79 -0.27 -14.02
N SER A 40 4.39 -0.94 -15.01
CA SER A 40 5.80 -0.77 -15.34
C SER A 40 6.18 0.60 -15.92
N CYS A 41 5.23 1.34 -16.50
CA CYS A 41 5.46 2.71 -16.97
C CYS A 41 5.36 3.73 -15.83
N LEU A 42 4.65 3.37 -14.75
CA LEU A 42 4.45 4.17 -13.53
C LEU A 42 5.38 3.74 -12.39
N ASP A 43 6.35 2.86 -12.67
CA ASP A 43 7.27 2.27 -11.69
C ASP A 43 6.57 1.63 -10.47
N MET A 44 5.41 1.02 -10.70
CA MET A 44 4.63 0.35 -9.66
C MET A 44 4.93 -1.15 -9.58
N SER A 45 5.06 -1.67 -8.35
CA SER A 45 5.22 -3.10 -8.08
C SER A 45 3.90 -3.86 -8.20
N GLU A 46 3.96 -5.18 -8.46
CA GLU A 46 2.75 -6.02 -8.49
C GLU A 46 1.99 -6.02 -7.16
N GLU A 47 2.69 -5.96 -6.03
CA GLU A 47 2.07 -5.90 -4.70
C GLU A 47 1.26 -4.60 -4.55
N LEU A 48 1.84 -3.46 -4.95
CA LEU A 48 1.14 -2.19 -4.94
C LEU A 48 -0.08 -2.22 -5.87
N VAL A 49 0.08 -2.76 -7.09
CA VAL A 49 -1.03 -2.90 -8.06
C VAL A 49 -2.20 -3.68 -7.47
N ARG A 50 -1.93 -4.79 -6.78
CA ARG A 50 -2.98 -5.58 -6.11
C ARG A 50 -3.74 -4.75 -5.09
N VAL A 51 -3.08 -3.84 -4.36
CA VAL A 51 -3.71 -2.99 -3.36
C VAL A 51 -4.49 -1.84 -4.01
N ILE A 52 -3.93 -1.13 -5.00
CA ILE A 52 -4.62 0.01 -5.61
C ILE A 52 -5.86 -0.40 -6.42
N GLN A 53 -5.91 -1.64 -6.91
CA GLN A 53 -7.08 -2.18 -7.60
C GLN A 53 -8.26 -2.47 -6.65
N THR A 54 -8.08 -2.48 -5.32
CA THR A 54 -9.16 -2.72 -4.36
C THR A 54 -9.97 -1.47 -4.02
N TYR A 55 -9.57 -0.30 -4.51
CA TYR A 55 -10.26 0.96 -4.22
C TYR A 55 -10.19 1.95 -5.39
N ARG A 56 -10.77 3.15 -5.22
CA ARG A 56 -10.76 4.22 -6.23
C ARG A 56 -9.42 4.95 -6.25
N TRP A 57 -8.42 4.33 -6.90
CA TRP A 57 -7.09 4.92 -7.09
C TRP A 57 -7.13 6.21 -7.93
N GLN A 58 -6.28 7.17 -7.59
CA GLN A 58 -6.11 8.45 -8.29
C GLN A 58 -4.70 8.51 -8.90
N CYS A 59 -4.56 9.04 -10.11
CA CYS A 59 -3.23 9.36 -10.68
C CYS A 59 -2.57 10.54 -9.95
N MET A 60 -1.33 10.85 -10.31
CA MET A 60 -0.54 11.90 -9.68
C MET A 60 -1.23 13.27 -9.77
N GLU A 61 -1.82 13.59 -10.92
CA GLU A 61 -2.49 14.88 -11.17
C GLU A 61 -3.85 15.01 -10.48
N CYS A 62 -4.45 13.89 -10.04
CA CYS A 62 -5.76 13.87 -9.38
C CYS A 62 -5.67 13.51 -7.90
N LYS A 63 -4.45 13.42 -7.35
CA LYS A 63 -4.25 12.94 -5.99
C LYS A 63 -4.82 13.95 -4.99
N THR A 64 -5.59 13.45 -4.04
CA THR A 64 -6.08 14.24 -2.90
C THR A 64 -5.56 13.66 -1.60
N CYS A 65 -5.35 14.52 -0.61
CA CYS A 65 -5.00 14.08 0.73
C CYS A 65 -6.15 13.27 1.34
N THR A 66 -5.83 12.12 1.91
CA THR A 66 -6.83 11.20 2.51
C THR A 66 -7.49 11.80 3.75
N VAL A 67 -6.84 12.75 4.41
CA VAL A 67 -7.35 13.39 5.64
C VAL A 67 -8.27 14.56 5.29
N CYS A 68 -7.78 15.56 4.56
CA CYS A 68 -8.54 16.78 4.29
C CYS A 68 -9.31 16.77 2.95
N GLN A 69 -9.08 15.76 2.10
CA GLN A 69 -9.70 15.61 0.78
C GLN A 69 -9.38 16.73 -0.22
N GLN A 70 -8.30 17.48 0.01
CA GLN A 70 -7.86 18.57 -0.86
C GLN A 70 -6.62 18.20 -1.69
N PRO A 71 -6.46 18.77 -2.91
CA PRO A 71 -5.30 18.53 -3.78
C PRO A 71 -4.18 19.58 -3.64
N HIS A 72 -4.42 20.69 -2.91
CA HIS A 72 -3.45 21.78 -2.73
C HIS A 72 -2.17 21.33 -2.00
N HIS A 73 -1.14 22.16 -1.87
CA HIS A 73 0.10 21.84 -1.14
C HIS A 73 0.76 20.54 -1.65
N GLU A 74 0.91 20.42 -2.98
CA GLU A 74 1.43 19.21 -3.62
C GLU A 74 2.87 18.89 -3.20
N ASP A 75 3.71 19.91 -3.00
CA ASP A 75 5.11 19.76 -2.56
C ASP A 75 5.24 19.23 -1.12
N GLU A 76 4.15 19.26 -0.35
CA GLU A 76 4.06 18.74 1.02
C GLU A 76 3.22 17.46 1.08
N MET A 77 2.80 16.93 -0.08
CA MET A 77 2.02 15.70 -0.18
C MET A 77 2.93 14.50 -0.44
N MET A 78 2.79 13.49 0.42
CA MET A 78 3.51 12.23 0.37
C MET A 78 2.57 11.07 0.07
N PHE A 79 3.09 10.06 -0.63
CA PHE A 79 2.32 8.88 -1.04
C PHE A 79 2.77 7.65 -0.24
N CYS A 80 1.82 6.84 0.20
CA CYS A 80 2.12 5.60 0.92
C CYS A 80 2.69 4.53 -0.02
N ASP A 81 3.88 3.99 0.22
CA ASP A 81 4.49 2.98 -0.66
C ASP A 81 3.71 1.67 -0.76
N LYS A 82 2.80 1.40 0.18
CA LYS A 82 1.95 0.19 0.18
C LYS A 82 0.61 0.36 -0.51
N CYS A 83 0.10 1.58 -0.60
CA CYS A 83 -1.24 1.78 -1.14
C CYS A 83 -1.40 2.99 -2.03
N ASP A 84 -0.38 3.82 -2.24
CA ASP A 84 -0.39 5.01 -3.10
C ASP A 84 -1.44 6.09 -2.73
N ARG A 85 -2.01 6.05 -1.52
CA ARG A 85 -2.84 7.15 -1.00
C ARG A 85 -1.98 8.35 -0.64
N GLY A 86 -2.48 9.54 -0.94
CA GLY A 86 -1.83 10.81 -0.63
C GLY A 86 -2.17 11.31 0.77
N TYR A 87 -1.20 11.95 1.41
CA TYR A 87 -1.30 12.58 2.72
C TYR A 87 -0.42 13.83 2.73
N HIS A 88 -0.92 14.96 3.21
CA HIS A 88 -0.05 16.07 3.56
C HIS A 88 0.72 15.75 4.83
N THR A 89 1.99 16.17 4.91
CA THR A 89 2.82 16.06 6.11
C THR A 89 2.10 16.61 7.34
N PHE A 90 1.56 17.84 7.25
CA PHE A 90 0.83 18.50 8.33
C PHE A 90 -0.51 17.82 8.68
N CYS A 91 -1.16 17.15 7.72
CA CYS A 91 -2.38 16.40 8.00
C CYS A 91 -2.14 15.12 8.82
N VAL A 92 -0.90 14.64 8.87
CA VAL A 92 -0.50 13.45 9.64
C VAL A 92 0.50 13.78 10.76
N GLY A 93 0.67 15.07 11.09
CA GLY A 93 1.52 15.52 12.19
C GLY A 93 3.02 15.33 11.94
N MET A 94 3.46 15.41 10.68
CA MET A 94 4.87 15.38 10.29
C MET A 94 5.33 16.76 9.86
N ASP A 95 6.56 17.12 10.23
CA ASP A 95 7.14 18.42 9.88
C ASP A 95 7.72 18.44 8.45
N LEU A 96 8.20 17.29 7.97
CA LEU A 96 8.91 17.15 6.69
C LEU A 96 8.57 15.81 6.03
N ILE A 97 8.73 15.76 4.70
CA ILE A 97 8.65 14.51 3.94
C ILE A 97 9.81 13.59 4.38
N PRO A 98 9.54 12.34 4.78
CA PRO A 98 10.57 11.43 5.25
C PRO A 98 11.50 11.00 4.10
N THR A 99 12.74 10.68 4.44
CA THR A 99 13.67 10.06 3.48
C THR A 99 13.38 8.56 3.35
N GLY A 100 13.35 8.07 2.13
CA GLY A 100 13.09 6.65 1.84
C GLY A 100 11.60 6.28 1.97
N HIS A 101 11.35 5.05 2.37
CA HIS A 101 10.00 4.48 2.35
C HIS A 101 9.11 4.98 3.49
N TRP A 102 7.86 5.28 3.17
CA TRP A 102 6.84 5.64 4.13
C TRP A 102 5.52 4.88 3.94
N ILE A 103 4.99 4.39 5.06
CA ILE A 103 3.75 3.62 5.11
C ILE A 103 2.74 4.37 5.98
N CYS A 104 1.57 4.66 5.43
CA CYS A 104 0.50 5.31 6.19
C CYS A 104 -0.02 4.42 7.33
N GLU A 105 -0.62 5.03 8.34
CA GLU A 105 -1.14 4.31 9.51
C GLU A 105 -2.13 3.20 9.17
N VAL A 106 -2.96 3.39 8.13
CA VAL A 106 -3.94 2.38 7.71
C VAL A 106 -3.21 1.11 7.25
N CYS A 107 -2.19 1.26 6.42
CA CYS A 107 -1.37 0.14 5.98
C CYS A 107 -0.53 -0.44 7.11
N GLY A 108 -0.02 0.38 8.04
CA GLY A 108 0.75 -0.08 9.21
C GLY A 108 -0.08 -0.92 10.19
N LYS A 109 -1.33 -0.52 10.48
CA LYS A 109 -2.23 -1.23 11.41
C LYS A 109 -2.75 -2.55 10.84
N ASN A 110 -2.82 -2.68 9.51
CA ASN A 110 -3.26 -3.90 8.83
C ASN A 110 -2.22 -5.04 8.84
N PHE A 111 -1.06 -4.86 9.47
CA PHE A 111 -0.12 -5.94 9.82
C PHE A 111 -0.31 -6.37 11.28
N THR A 112 -1.50 -6.88 11.64
CA THR A 112 -1.52 -7.80 12.79
C THR A 112 -0.97 -9.14 12.30
N ALA A 113 0.28 -9.43 12.65
CA ALA A 113 0.85 -10.76 12.56
C ALA A 113 -0.14 -11.80 13.15
N PRO A 114 -0.17 -13.05 12.66
CA PRO A 114 -0.99 -14.08 13.29
C PRO A 114 -0.59 -14.15 14.76
N LYS A 115 -1.55 -13.88 15.67
CA LYS A 115 -1.32 -14.07 17.10
C LYS A 115 -0.92 -15.53 17.30
N LYS A 116 0.35 -15.81 17.57
CA LYS A 116 0.78 -17.11 18.11
C LYS A 116 -0.04 -17.32 19.36
N LYS A 117 -0.99 -18.26 19.32
CA LYS A 117 -1.73 -18.70 20.51
C LYS A 117 -0.68 -19.12 21.53
N GLY A 118 -0.58 -18.37 22.63
CA GLY A 118 0.35 -18.65 23.71
C GLY A 118 0.14 -20.08 24.20
N GLY A 119 1.21 -20.87 24.13
CA GLY A 119 1.23 -22.22 24.67
C GLY A 119 0.93 -22.17 26.18
N ALA A 120 -0.08 -22.94 26.58
CA ALA A 120 -0.39 -23.19 27.97
C ALA A 120 0.85 -23.72 28.69
N LYS A 121 1.24 -23.08 29.80
CA LYS A 121 2.27 -23.61 30.70
C LYS A 121 1.70 -24.85 31.40
N THR A 122 2.23 -26.02 31.07
CA THR A 122 2.06 -27.22 31.90
C THR A 122 3.05 -27.18 33.06
N PRO A 123 2.61 -27.38 34.32
CA PRO A 123 3.50 -27.38 35.47
C PRO A 123 4.31 -28.69 35.54
N LYS A 124 5.64 -28.57 35.64
CA LYS A 124 6.55 -29.68 35.89
C LYS A 124 6.35 -30.20 37.32
N LYS A 125 5.91 -31.46 37.45
CA LYS A 125 5.94 -32.21 38.71
C LYS A 125 7.39 -32.53 39.08
N SER A 126 7.86 -32.02 40.22
CA SER A 126 9.05 -32.52 40.90
C SER A 126 8.66 -33.65 41.86
N LYS A 127 9.24 -34.84 41.65
CA LYS A 127 9.26 -35.95 42.60
C LYS A 127 10.65 -36.00 43.24
N SER A 128 10.70 -36.11 44.57
CA SER A 128 11.69 -36.81 45.42
C SER A 128 11.69 -36.16 46.80
N ALA A 129 11.89 -36.83 47.93
CA ALA A 129 11.89 -38.24 48.31
C ALA A 129 11.83 -38.22 49.84
N GLN A 130 11.16 -39.22 50.41
CA GLN A 130 11.01 -39.41 51.85
C GLN A 130 12.35 -39.77 52.51
N LYS A 131 12.61 -39.22 53.71
CA LYS A 131 13.38 -39.91 54.76
C LYS A 131 12.63 -39.75 56.08
N GLY A 132 12.34 -40.89 56.71
CA GLY A 132 11.55 -41.04 57.93
C GLY A 132 12.32 -40.70 59.21
N PRO A 133 11.71 -40.99 60.38
CA PRO A 133 12.06 -40.42 61.67
C PRO A 133 13.04 -41.28 62.46
N MET A 134 13.87 -40.65 63.30
CA MET A 134 14.07 -40.90 64.73
C MET A 134 14.91 -39.75 65.31
#